data_AF-A0A3M1XV61-F1
#
_entry.id   AF-A0A3M1XV61-F1
#
_cell.length_a   1.000
_cell.length_b   1.000
_cell.length_c   1.000
_cell.angle_alpha   90.00
_cell.angle_beta   90.00
_cell.angle_gamma   90.00
#
_symmetry.space_group_name_H-M   'P 1'
#
loop_
_entity.id
_entity.type
_entity.pdbx_description
1 polymer ?
#
loop_
_entity_poly.entity_id
_entity_poly.type
_entity_poly.pdbx_seq_one_letter_code
_entity_poly.pdbx_strand_id
1 'polypeptide(L)'
;MAQPDLPPPGETTFLLGGMDLEMRTIKALLLRYGHQPGETLFDRGLEWHNAHLSAYQDLLHRPGPIYGIELQEDLPPPPAYHRIDHHNALAHLPSSLEQLATLLGHALSREEQLIAANDRGYIPAMQALGASPGEIAHIRRLDRQAQGVTEAEETQARADIARRRQAGPLTLVATDLRRFSPITDALFG
;
A
#
# COMPACT_ATOMS: atom_id res chain seq x y z
N MET A 1 -6.26 28.13 -10.52
CA MET A 1 -5.34 27.08 -11.01
C MET A 1 -6.20 26.04 -11.68
N ALA A 2 -5.92 25.73 -12.96
CA ALA A 2 -6.63 24.68 -13.66
C ALA A 2 -6.38 23.34 -12.94
N GLN A 3 -7.43 22.55 -12.70
CA GLN A 3 -7.26 21.14 -12.34
C GLN A 3 -6.52 20.47 -13.49
N PRO A 4 -5.48 19.65 -13.24
CA PRO A 4 -4.93 18.82 -14.30
C PRO A 4 -6.07 18.00 -14.90
N ASP A 5 -6.21 18.06 -16.22
CA ASP A 5 -7.19 17.24 -16.94
C ASP A 5 -6.99 15.78 -16.52
N LEU A 6 -8.08 15.16 -16.06
CA LEU A 6 -8.12 13.74 -15.73
C LEU A 6 -7.48 12.93 -16.87
N PRO A 7 -6.55 12.01 -16.58
CA PRO A 7 -6.00 11.15 -17.62
C PRO A 7 -7.15 10.45 -18.36
N PRO A 8 -7.29 10.62 -19.69
CA PRO A 8 -8.38 10.00 -20.42
C PRO A 8 -8.28 8.48 -20.28
N PRO A 9 -9.39 7.78 -19.92
CA PRO A 9 -9.37 6.36 -19.55
C PRO A 9 -8.82 5.38 -20.60
N GLY A 10 -8.59 5.83 -21.85
CA GLY A 10 -8.14 5.00 -22.98
C GLY A 10 -6.68 5.14 -23.38
N GLU A 11 -5.93 6.10 -22.83
CA GLU A 11 -4.53 6.36 -23.24
C GLU A 11 -3.52 6.28 -22.07
N THR A 12 -4.00 5.97 -20.86
CA THR A 12 -3.15 5.92 -19.65
C THR A 12 -2.94 4.50 -19.19
N THR A 13 -1.71 4.14 -18.86
CA THR A 13 -1.34 2.83 -18.32
C THR A 13 -0.93 2.95 -16.86
N PHE A 14 -1.57 2.17 -15.98
CA PHE A 14 -1.18 2.04 -14.58
C PHE A 14 -0.51 0.68 -14.33
N LEU A 15 0.65 0.71 -13.66
CA LEU A 15 1.44 -0.46 -13.31
C LEU A 15 1.53 -0.54 -11.78
N LEU A 16 1.02 -1.64 -11.19
CA LEU A 16 0.95 -1.78 -9.74
C LEU A 16 2.21 -2.44 -9.14
N GLY A 17 2.65 -1.91 -8.01
CA GLY A 17 3.81 -2.36 -7.24
C GLY A 17 3.46 -3.36 -6.14
N GLY A 18 4.08 -3.17 -4.97
CA GLY A 18 4.01 -4.10 -3.84
C GLY A 18 2.59 -4.33 -3.32
N MET A 19 2.22 -5.59 -3.08
CA MET A 19 0.88 -5.95 -2.62
C MET A 19 0.71 -5.77 -1.10
N ASP A 20 -0.09 -4.79 -0.71
CA ASP A 20 -0.61 -4.58 0.64
C ASP A 20 -2.04 -3.97 0.59
N LEU A 21 -2.52 -3.40 1.70
CA LEU A 21 -3.84 -2.79 1.74
C LEU A 21 -3.94 -1.52 0.89
N GLU A 22 -2.88 -0.70 0.86
CA GLU A 22 -2.89 0.52 0.08
C GLU A 22 -3.00 0.16 -1.42
N MET A 23 -2.18 -0.78 -1.88
CA MET A 23 -2.20 -1.22 -3.28
C MET A 23 -3.53 -1.85 -3.69
N ARG A 24 -4.18 -2.62 -2.81
CA ARG A 24 -5.55 -3.14 -3.06
C ARG A 24 -6.58 -2.04 -3.19
N THR A 25 -6.45 -0.99 -2.38
CA THR A 25 -7.34 0.18 -2.39
C THR A 25 -7.14 0.98 -3.67
N ILE A 26 -5.89 1.22 -4.06
CA ILE A 26 -5.50 1.85 -5.32
C ILE A 26 -6.10 1.10 -6.51
N LYS A 27 -5.96 -0.24 -6.55
CA LYS A 27 -6.53 -1.08 -7.60
C LYS A 27 -8.04 -0.92 -7.69
N ALA A 28 -8.74 -0.99 -6.55
CA ALA A 28 -10.19 -0.83 -6.50
C ALA A 28 -10.63 0.56 -6.98
N LEU A 29 -9.88 1.61 -6.64
CA LEU A 29 -10.15 2.97 -7.08
C LEU A 29 -9.98 3.12 -8.60
N LEU A 30 -8.89 2.59 -9.17
CA LEU A 30 -8.66 2.61 -10.62
C LEU A 30 -9.77 1.89 -11.40
N LEU A 31 -10.21 0.72 -10.91
CA LEU A 31 -11.34 -0.01 -11.48
C LEU A 31 -12.63 0.82 -11.45
N ARG A 32 -12.91 1.48 -10.33
CA ARG A 32 -14.08 2.35 -10.16
C ARG A 32 -14.07 3.55 -11.10
N TYR A 33 -12.88 4.05 -11.46
CA TYR A 33 -12.71 5.14 -12.44
C TYR A 33 -12.62 4.65 -13.89
N GLY A 34 -12.89 3.36 -14.13
CA GLY A 34 -13.06 2.80 -15.48
C GLY A 34 -11.81 2.20 -16.10
N HIS A 35 -10.68 2.16 -15.38
CA HIS A 35 -9.48 1.46 -15.87
C HIS A 35 -9.71 -0.06 -15.91
N GLN A 36 -9.31 -0.70 -17.00
CA GLN A 36 -9.60 -2.11 -17.27
C GLN A 36 -8.34 -2.96 -17.07
N PRO A 37 -8.42 -4.07 -16.31
CA PRO A 37 -7.32 -5.02 -16.18
C PRO A 37 -6.86 -5.55 -17.54
N GLY A 38 -5.54 -5.48 -17.79
CA GLY A 38 -4.93 -5.96 -19.04
C GLY A 38 -4.98 -4.97 -20.20
N GLU A 39 -5.64 -3.82 -20.04
CA GLU A 39 -5.69 -2.76 -21.06
C GLU A 39 -5.03 -1.47 -20.55
N THR A 40 -5.52 -0.95 -19.42
CA THR A 40 -5.06 0.30 -18.82
C THR A 40 -4.63 0.14 -17.36
N LEU A 41 -4.88 -1.02 -16.77
CA LEU A 41 -4.45 -1.40 -15.43
C LEU A 41 -3.73 -2.75 -15.46
N PHE A 42 -2.47 -2.77 -15.02
CA PHE A 42 -1.64 -3.98 -15.00
C PHE A 42 -1.13 -4.24 -13.59
N ASP A 43 -1.43 -5.44 -13.10
CA ASP A 43 -1.07 -5.91 -11.78
C ASP A 43 -0.48 -7.31 -11.93
N ARG A 44 0.83 -7.44 -11.69
CA ARG A 44 1.57 -8.70 -11.74
C ARG A 44 1.55 -9.44 -10.39
N GLY A 45 0.85 -8.92 -9.38
CA GLY A 45 0.85 -9.47 -8.03
C GLY A 45 2.24 -9.40 -7.39
N LEU A 46 2.95 -8.30 -7.57
CA LEU A 46 4.30 -8.13 -7.04
C LEU A 46 4.26 -8.01 -5.52
N GLU A 47 5.29 -8.54 -4.88
CA GLU A 47 5.58 -8.31 -3.47
C GLU A 47 6.59 -7.16 -3.35
N TRP A 48 6.68 -6.56 -2.16
CA TRP A 48 7.61 -5.47 -1.87
C TRP A 48 9.05 -5.73 -2.33
N HIS A 49 9.53 -6.97 -2.20
CA HIS A 49 10.90 -7.33 -2.53
C HIS A 49 11.15 -7.51 -4.04
N ASN A 50 10.11 -7.57 -4.87
CA ASN A 50 10.23 -7.76 -6.32
C ASN A 50 9.38 -6.75 -7.14
N ALA A 51 8.87 -5.71 -6.50
CA ALA A 51 8.14 -4.60 -7.12
C ALA A 51 9.08 -3.71 -7.95
N HIS A 52 9.63 -4.26 -9.02
CA HIS A 52 10.58 -3.61 -9.92
C HIS A 52 9.89 -3.12 -11.19
N LEU A 53 10.34 -1.99 -11.74
CA LEU A 53 9.85 -1.46 -13.01
C LEU A 53 10.11 -2.45 -14.16
N SER A 54 11.22 -3.18 -14.12
CA SER A 54 11.56 -4.23 -15.08
C SER A 54 10.55 -5.37 -15.17
N ALA A 55 9.74 -5.61 -14.13
CA ALA A 55 8.65 -6.58 -14.16
C ALA A 55 7.56 -6.23 -15.20
N TYR A 56 7.55 -4.99 -15.67
CA TYR A 56 6.65 -4.46 -16.68
C TYR A 56 7.37 -3.99 -17.95
N GLN A 57 8.62 -4.42 -18.20
CA GLN A 57 9.40 -3.98 -19.37
C GLN A 57 8.65 -4.11 -20.70
N ASP A 58 7.79 -5.12 -20.82
CA ASP A 58 6.97 -5.41 -21.99
C ASP A 58 5.82 -4.40 -22.18
N LEU A 59 5.57 -3.52 -21.23
CA LEU A 59 4.52 -2.49 -21.29
C LEU A 59 5.08 -1.07 -21.38
N LEU A 60 6.39 -0.87 -21.18
CA LEU A 60 7.03 0.46 -21.14
C LEU A 60 7.07 1.18 -22.49
N HIS A 61 6.70 0.50 -23.57
CA HIS A 61 6.62 1.05 -24.92
C HIS A 61 5.18 1.43 -25.33
N ARG A 62 4.20 1.24 -24.44
CA ARG A 62 2.81 1.63 -24.71
C ARG A 62 2.71 3.14 -24.92
N PRO A 63 1.85 3.60 -25.84
CA PRO A 63 1.64 5.03 -26.04
C PRO A 63 0.96 5.66 -24.82
N GLY A 64 1.17 6.97 -24.66
CA GLY A 64 0.55 7.76 -23.60
C GLY A 64 1.28 7.69 -22.26
N PRO A 65 0.73 8.32 -21.20
CA PRO A 65 1.31 8.34 -19.88
C PRO A 65 1.34 6.94 -19.23
N ILE A 66 2.45 6.62 -18.58
CA ILE A 66 2.62 5.39 -17.80
C ILE A 66 2.82 5.78 -16.34
N TYR A 67 1.91 5.39 -15.46
CA TYR A 67 2.01 5.60 -14.02
C TYR A 67 2.50 4.31 -13.34
N GLY A 68 3.73 4.32 -12.83
CA GLY A 68 4.24 3.24 -11.99
C GLY A 68 3.98 3.56 -10.52
N ILE A 69 3.21 2.70 -9.86
CA ILE A 69 2.84 2.87 -8.45
C ILE A 69 3.72 1.97 -7.61
N GLU A 70 4.59 2.56 -6.78
CA GLU A 70 5.50 1.86 -5.86
C GLU A 70 6.41 0.84 -6.55
N LEU A 71 6.90 1.20 -7.73
CA LEU A 71 7.88 0.42 -8.47
C LEU A 71 9.29 0.96 -8.25
N GLN A 72 10.19 0.07 -7.89
CA GLN A 72 11.62 0.35 -7.86
C GLN A 72 12.13 0.51 -9.29
N GLU A 73 12.66 1.68 -9.62
CA GLU A 73 13.23 2.01 -10.94
C GLU A 73 14.60 1.33 -11.14
N ASP A 74 14.59 0.02 -11.36
CA ASP A 74 15.77 -0.82 -11.61
C ASP A 74 16.25 -0.81 -13.06
N LEU A 75 15.52 -0.09 -13.93
CA LEU A 75 15.91 0.26 -15.30
C LEU A 75 15.56 1.72 -15.58
N PRO A 76 16.13 2.34 -16.64
CA PRO A 76 15.76 3.70 -17.02
C PRO A 76 14.27 3.79 -17.43
N PRO A 77 13.44 4.61 -16.77
CA PRO A 77 12.04 4.76 -17.12
C PRO A 77 11.88 5.45 -18.49
N PRO A 78 10.81 5.14 -19.27
CA PRO A 78 10.56 5.82 -20.54
C PRO A 78 10.17 7.30 -20.33
N PRO A 79 10.27 8.16 -21.36
CA PRO A 79 10.03 9.60 -21.20
C PRO A 79 8.64 10.00 -20.68
N ALA A 80 7.60 9.20 -20.92
CA ALA A 80 6.22 9.44 -20.47
C ALA A 80 5.88 8.69 -19.16
N TYR A 81 6.90 8.29 -18.40
CA TYR A 81 6.72 7.62 -17.12
C TYR A 81 6.54 8.63 -15.98
N HIS A 82 5.56 8.34 -15.13
CA HIS A 82 5.22 9.09 -13.93
C HIS A 82 5.29 8.14 -12.75
N ARG A 83 6.21 8.41 -11.82
CA ARG A 83 6.29 7.68 -10.56
C ARG A 83 5.21 8.18 -9.60
N ILE A 84 4.51 7.23 -8.97
CA ILE A 84 3.68 7.44 -7.78
C ILE A 84 4.29 6.58 -6.67
N ASP A 85 4.90 7.21 -5.68
CA ASP A 85 5.58 6.52 -4.58
C ASP A 85 5.84 7.51 -3.43
N HIS A 86 5.98 6.99 -2.21
CA HIS A 86 6.36 7.74 -1.01
C HIS A 86 7.30 6.94 -0.10
N HIS A 87 7.96 5.90 -0.59
CA HIS A 87 8.89 5.11 0.22
C HIS A 87 10.31 5.69 0.21
N ASN A 88 11.11 5.34 1.22
CA ASN A 88 12.53 5.69 1.32
C ASN A 88 12.79 7.21 1.21
N ALA A 89 13.54 7.66 0.20
CA ALA A 89 13.82 9.08 -0.03
C ALA A 89 12.54 9.90 -0.30
N LEU A 90 11.44 9.25 -0.65
CA LEU A 90 10.15 9.85 -0.96
C LEU A 90 9.19 9.87 0.24
N ALA A 91 9.62 9.44 1.43
CA ALA A 91 8.81 9.41 2.67
C ALA A 91 8.23 10.77 3.13
N HIS A 92 8.69 11.86 2.53
CA HIS A 92 8.18 13.21 2.76
C HIS A 92 6.96 13.55 1.87
N LEU A 93 6.64 12.73 0.88
CA LEU A 93 5.49 12.90 -0.01
C LEU A 93 4.20 12.35 0.60
N PRO A 94 3.02 12.74 0.09
CA PRO A 94 1.76 12.05 0.38
C PRO A 94 1.83 10.57 -0.03
N SER A 95 0.99 9.71 0.55
CA SER A 95 0.97 8.29 0.21
C SER A 95 0.64 8.06 -1.26
N SER A 96 0.90 6.86 -1.78
CA SER A 96 0.60 6.55 -3.19
C SER A 96 -0.91 6.64 -3.45
N LEU A 97 -1.75 6.28 -2.47
CA LEU A 97 -3.20 6.48 -2.55
C LEU A 97 -3.60 7.97 -2.58
N GLU A 98 -2.95 8.83 -1.76
CA GLU A 98 -3.21 10.28 -1.78
C GLU A 98 -2.79 10.94 -3.11
N GLN A 99 -1.64 10.53 -3.65
CA GLN A 99 -1.14 10.98 -4.95
C GLN A 99 -2.09 10.58 -6.08
N LEU A 100 -2.53 9.31 -6.10
CA LEU A 100 -3.49 8.82 -7.08
C LEU A 100 -4.85 9.50 -6.96
N ALA A 101 -5.35 9.69 -5.73
CA ALA A 101 -6.62 10.37 -5.53
C ALA A 101 -6.57 11.81 -6.05
N THR A 102 -5.44 12.51 -5.86
CA THR A 102 -5.22 13.84 -6.44
C THR A 102 -5.27 13.79 -7.97
N LEU A 103 -4.60 12.81 -8.59
CA LEU A 103 -4.61 12.60 -10.04
C LEU A 103 -6.01 12.34 -10.59
N LEU A 104 -6.83 11.58 -9.85
CA LEU A 104 -8.21 11.22 -10.22
C LEU A 104 -9.26 12.26 -9.80
N GLY A 105 -8.86 13.39 -9.19
CA GLY A 105 -9.80 14.35 -8.60
C GLY A 105 -10.73 13.71 -7.56
N HIS A 106 -10.26 12.67 -6.90
CA HIS A 106 -11.00 11.86 -5.94
C HIS A 106 -10.84 12.41 -4.52
N ALA A 107 -11.96 12.64 -3.83
CA ALA A 107 -11.94 12.95 -2.42
C ALA A 107 -11.94 11.65 -1.61
N LEU A 108 -10.85 11.38 -0.89
CA LEU A 108 -10.71 10.19 -0.04
C LEU A 108 -11.82 10.14 1.02
N SER A 109 -12.48 8.98 1.10
CA SER A 109 -13.36 8.63 2.21
C SER A 109 -12.60 8.49 3.53
N ARG A 110 -13.32 8.42 4.65
CA ARG A 110 -12.71 8.21 5.98
C ARG A 110 -11.86 6.94 6.02
N GLU A 111 -12.34 5.84 5.44
CA GLU A 111 -11.59 4.58 5.41
C GLU A 111 -10.31 4.72 4.58
N GLU A 112 -10.38 5.30 3.38
CA GLU A 112 -9.21 5.53 2.52
C GLU A 112 -8.18 6.49 3.15
N GLN A 113 -8.63 7.52 3.88
CA GLN A 113 -7.74 8.39 4.66
C GLN A 113 -6.98 7.62 5.75
N LEU A 114 -7.64 6.67 6.41
CA LEU A 114 -7.01 5.84 7.43
C LEU A 114 -6.07 4.80 6.82
N ILE A 115 -6.38 4.28 5.62
CA ILE A 115 -5.49 3.40 4.87
C ILE A 115 -4.21 4.16 4.48
N ALA A 116 -4.33 5.36 3.90
CA ALA A 116 -3.18 6.21 3.58
C ALA A 116 -2.35 6.58 4.82
N ALA A 117 -3.00 6.88 5.96
CA ALA A 117 -2.29 7.14 7.20
C ALA A 117 -1.57 5.90 7.76
N ASN A 118 -2.24 4.75 7.73
CA ASN A 118 -1.64 3.47 8.13
C ASN A 118 -0.38 3.17 7.33
N ASP A 119 -0.41 3.42 6.03
CA ASP A 119 0.70 3.17 5.14
C ASP A 119 1.88 4.13 5.38
N ARG A 120 1.59 5.43 5.56
CA ARG A 120 2.61 6.45 5.86
C ARG A 120 3.27 6.34 7.22
N GLY A 121 2.53 5.92 8.24
CA GLY A 121 2.98 6.07 9.62
C GLY A 121 2.28 5.18 10.61
N TYR A 122 1.67 4.09 10.15
CA TYR A 122 1.13 3.02 10.98
C TYR A 122 0.05 3.51 11.97
N ILE A 123 -0.05 2.87 13.14
CA ILE A 123 -0.99 3.24 14.21
C ILE A 123 -0.83 4.71 14.66
N PRO A 124 0.39 5.26 14.87
CA PRO A 124 0.56 6.67 15.24
C PRO A 124 -0.09 7.67 14.27
N ALA A 125 0.04 7.44 12.96
CA ALA A 125 -0.54 8.34 11.97
C ALA A 125 -2.07 8.27 11.96
N MET A 126 -2.67 7.08 12.11
CA MET A 126 -4.11 6.94 12.28
C MET A 126 -4.60 7.62 13.57
N GLN A 127 -3.87 7.49 14.68
CA GLN A 127 -4.18 8.18 15.94
C GLN A 127 -4.13 9.71 15.78
N ALA A 128 -3.15 10.23 15.04
CA ALA A 128 -3.05 11.66 14.74
C ALA A 128 -4.25 12.19 13.92
N LEU A 129 -4.88 11.33 13.10
CA LEU A 129 -6.13 11.62 12.40
C LEU A 129 -7.40 11.41 13.27
N GLY A 130 -7.23 11.18 14.57
CA GLY A 130 -8.32 10.96 15.50
C GLY A 130 -9.06 9.63 15.29
N ALA A 131 -8.38 8.61 14.78
CA ALA A 131 -8.97 7.28 14.66
C ALA A 131 -9.28 6.68 16.03
N SER A 132 -10.47 6.11 16.16
CA SER A 132 -10.86 5.31 17.31
C SER A 132 -10.08 3.99 17.36
N PRO A 133 -9.98 3.34 18.54
CA PRO A 133 -9.39 2.01 18.64
C PRO A 133 -10.05 0.98 17.70
N GLY A 134 -11.35 1.09 17.47
CA GLY A 134 -12.10 0.22 16.56
C GLY A 134 -11.71 0.41 15.09
N GLU A 135 -11.57 1.66 14.64
CA GLU A 135 -11.08 1.99 13.30
C GLU A 135 -9.66 1.47 13.09
N ILE A 136 -8.76 1.72 14.06
CA ILE A 136 -7.37 1.24 14.00
C ILE A 136 -7.35 -0.28 13.90
N ALA A 137 -8.06 -0.99 14.78
CA ALA A 137 -8.11 -2.45 14.76
C ALA A 137 -8.67 -2.99 13.44
N HIS A 138 -9.66 -2.31 12.86
CA HIS A 138 -10.24 -2.66 11.58
C HIS A 138 -9.24 -2.52 10.43
N ILE A 139 -8.62 -1.35 10.26
CA ILE A 139 -7.64 -1.09 9.19
C ILE A 139 -6.43 -2.01 9.33
N ARG A 140 -5.90 -2.15 10.55
CA ARG A 140 -4.78 -3.06 10.82
C ARG A 140 -5.12 -4.51 10.48
N ARG A 141 -6.34 -4.97 10.77
CA ARG A 141 -6.79 -6.31 10.37
C ARG A 141 -6.85 -6.46 8.85
N LEU A 142 -7.41 -5.48 8.14
CA LEU A 142 -7.46 -5.50 6.67
C LEU A 142 -6.05 -5.52 6.05
N ASP A 143 -5.10 -4.79 6.64
CA ASP A 143 -3.71 -4.75 6.18
C ASP A 143 -2.99 -6.09 6.36
N ARG A 144 -3.15 -6.70 7.52
CA ARG A 144 -2.63 -8.05 7.77
C ARG A 144 -3.23 -9.07 6.80
N GLN A 145 -4.53 -9.00 6.54
CA GLN A 145 -5.18 -9.84 5.53
C GLN A 145 -4.66 -9.55 4.11
N ALA A 146 -4.33 -8.30 3.82
CA ALA A 146 -3.77 -7.92 2.53
C ALA A 146 -2.39 -8.54 2.29
N GLN A 147 -1.58 -8.60 3.34
CA GLN A 147 -0.25 -9.21 3.37
C GLN A 147 -0.29 -10.75 3.50
N GLY A 148 -1.49 -11.35 3.57
CA GLY A 148 -1.69 -12.80 3.61
C GLY A 148 -1.59 -13.44 4.99
N VAL A 149 -1.75 -12.65 6.07
CA VAL A 149 -1.93 -13.20 7.42
C VAL A 149 -3.23 -13.97 7.50
N THR A 150 -3.14 -15.22 7.94
CA THR A 150 -4.27 -16.13 8.14
C THR A 150 -4.80 -16.07 9.56
N GLU A 151 -6.05 -16.53 9.77
CA GLU A 151 -6.63 -16.66 11.12
C GLU A 151 -5.86 -17.64 12.02
N ALA A 152 -5.17 -18.62 11.43
CA ALA A 152 -4.26 -19.51 12.14
C ALA A 152 -3.02 -18.75 12.65
N GLU A 153 -2.44 -17.88 11.83
CA GLU A 153 -1.32 -17.03 12.23
C GLU A 153 -1.75 -16.02 13.31
N GLU A 154 -2.94 -15.42 13.19
CA GLU A 154 -3.53 -14.55 14.24
C GLU A 154 -3.70 -15.29 15.58
N THR A 155 -4.13 -16.54 15.53
CA THR A 155 -4.29 -17.38 16.72
C THR A 155 -2.94 -17.74 17.34
N GLN A 156 -1.97 -18.11 16.51
CA GLN A 156 -0.62 -18.41 16.95
C GLN A 156 0.06 -17.19 17.58
N ALA A 157 -0.11 -16.00 16.98
CA ALA A 157 0.43 -14.75 17.50
C ALA A 157 -0.07 -14.47 18.92
N ARG A 158 -1.37 -14.64 19.18
CA ARG A 158 -1.95 -14.51 20.53
C ARG A 158 -1.33 -15.50 21.51
N ALA A 159 -1.12 -16.75 21.11
CA ALA A 159 -0.48 -17.75 21.94
C ALA A 159 1.00 -17.42 22.24
N ASP A 160 1.73 -16.87 21.27
CA ASP A 160 3.12 -16.47 21.42
C ASP A 160 3.27 -15.25 22.33
N ILE A 161 2.40 -14.25 22.15
CA ILE A 161 2.33 -13.06 23.03
C ILE A 161 2.03 -13.48 24.47
N ALA A 162 1.16 -14.48 24.70
CA ALA A 162 0.86 -14.98 26.03
C ALA A 162 2.08 -15.62 26.72
N ARG A 163 3.03 -16.13 25.94
CA ARG A 163 4.31 -16.72 26.41
C ARG A 163 5.47 -15.74 26.41
N ARG A 164 5.22 -14.45 26.16
CA ARG A 164 6.25 -13.41 26.11
C ARG A 164 7.02 -13.33 27.43
N ARG A 165 8.31 -13.02 27.35
CA ARG A 165 9.18 -12.79 28.52
C ARG A 165 9.70 -11.36 28.51
N GLN A 166 9.90 -10.80 29.70
CA GLN A 166 10.55 -9.50 29.85
C GLN A 166 12.06 -9.70 30.01
N ALA A 167 12.84 -8.86 29.33
CA ALA A 167 14.29 -8.79 29.44
C ALA A 167 14.70 -7.32 29.58
N GLY A 168 14.61 -6.80 30.80
CA GLY A 168 14.78 -5.37 31.07
C GLY A 168 13.68 -4.55 30.37
N PRO A 169 14.02 -3.57 29.51
CA PRO A 169 13.03 -2.80 28.76
C PRO A 169 12.45 -3.53 27.53
N LEU A 170 12.94 -4.74 27.23
CA LEU A 170 12.55 -5.49 26.04
C LEU A 170 11.47 -6.52 26.35
N THR A 171 10.42 -6.54 25.54
CA THR A 171 9.48 -7.64 25.46
C THR A 171 9.96 -8.62 24.40
N LEU A 172 10.25 -9.87 24.79
CA LEU A 172 10.70 -10.92 23.89
C LEU A 172 9.56 -11.91 23.63
N VAL A 173 9.21 -12.08 22.35
CA VAL A 173 8.22 -13.04 21.87
C VAL A 173 8.95 -14.03 20.95
N ALA A 174 8.96 -15.31 21.32
CA ALA A 174 9.44 -16.37 20.43
C ALA A 174 8.27 -16.87 19.59
N THR A 175 8.46 -16.97 18.28
CA THR A 175 7.40 -17.35 17.34
C THR A 175 7.99 -18.05 16.11
N ASP A 176 7.23 -18.96 15.52
CA ASP A 176 7.52 -19.58 14.22
C ASP A 176 6.82 -18.85 13.05
N LEU A 177 6.10 -17.76 13.36
CA LEU A 177 5.43 -16.95 12.35
C LEU A 177 6.44 -16.26 11.42
N ARG A 178 6.10 -16.19 10.13
CA ARG A 178 6.87 -15.45 9.13
C ARG A 178 6.45 -13.99 9.03
N ARG A 179 5.23 -13.66 9.47
CA ARG A 179 4.67 -12.31 9.50
C ARG A 179 4.47 -11.88 10.93
N PHE A 180 5.09 -10.75 11.29
CA PHE A 180 5.11 -10.26 12.67
C PHE A 180 4.08 -9.18 12.96
N SER A 181 3.34 -8.71 11.94
CA SER A 181 2.29 -7.70 12.12
C SER A 181 1.22 -8.08 13.15
N PRO A 182 0.75 -9.35 13.28
CA PRO A 182 -0.17 -9.72 14.36
C PRO A 182 0.40 -9.52 15.77
N ILE A 183 1.72 -9.67 15.92
CA ILE A 183 2.42 -9.53 17.20
C ILE A 183 2.69 -8.06 17.50
N THR A 184 3.26 -7.35 16.53
CA THR A 184 3.66 -5.94 16.68
C THR A 184 2.45 -5.04 16.85
N ASP A 185 1.35 -5.27 16.13
CA ASP A 185 0.09 -4.56 16.30
C ASP A 185 -0.50 -4.73 17.70
N ALA A 186 -0.46 -5.95 18.25
CA ALA A 186 -1.02 -6.25 19.56
C ALA A 186 -0.16 -5.71 20.72
N LEU A 187 1.13 -5.49 20.49
CA LEU A 187 2.07 -4.99 21.50
C LEU A 187 2.41 -3.51 21.33
N PHE A 188 1.80 -2.83 20.36
CA PHE A 188 1.98 -1.39 20.16
C PHE A 188 1.43 -0.60 21.37
N GLY A 189 2.28 0.23 21.98
CA GLY A 189 1.99 1.01 23.19
C GLY A 189 3.17 1.03 24.14
#